data_AF-A0A662TE67-F1
#
_entry.id   AF-A0A662TE67-F1
#
_cell.length_a   1.000
_cell.length_b   1.000
_cell.length_c   1.000
_cell.angle_alpha   90.00
_cell.angle_beta   90.00
_cell.angle_gamma   90.00
#
_symmetry.space_group_name_H-M   'P 1'
#
loop_
_entity.id
_entity.type
_entity.pdbx_description
1 polymer ?
#
loop_
_entity_poly.entity_id
_entity_poly.type
_entity_poly.pdbx_seq_one_letter_code
_entity_poly.pdbx_strand_id
1 'polypeptide(L)'
;MEPRLEKIRNAVVSMFKVNLGLKDGERILVATDVPNRRWWDVWSMEHLLDVLRRALLARAVRDIAAEAFPKCDVKFYAYPCTGSHGAEPKPEVAKALRSADVVVAITTYSLSHTKAREEATNAGARLASMPGFTEDMFYPGGPMSADYYAISRESKRLADLLTNAKDAYVTSPAGTEMRFSLEGRSGMVDDGLLDKPGAWGNLPAGEAFIAPREGTAEGKIVVE
;
A
#
# COMPACT_ATOMS: atom_id res chain seq x y z
N MET A 1 21.26 -16.84 -5.27
CA MET A 1 19.88 -16.40 -4.98
C MET A 1 18.94 -17.24 -5.84
N GLU A 2 17.78 -17.67 -5.32
CA GLU A 2 16.81 -18.49 -6.07
C GLU A 2 16.33 -17.72 -7.33
N PRO A 3 16.24 -18.32 -8.54
CA PRO A 3 15.98 -17.60 -9.80
C PRO A 3 14.73 -16.71 -9.77
N ARG A 4 13.74 -17.10 -8.97
CA ARG A 4 12.50 -16.35 -8.72
C ARG A 4 12.76 -14.99 -8.05
N LEU A 5 13.67 -14.93 -7.10
CA LEU A 5 14.03 -13.71 -6.37
C LEU A 5 14.77 -12.70 -7.24
N GLU A 6 15.55 -13.16 -8.22
CA GLU A 6 16.27 -12.29 -9.16
C GLU A 6 15.28 -11.43 -9.98
N LYS A 7 14.15 -12.02 -10.36
CA LYS A 7 13.14 -11.35 -11.20
C LYS A 7 12.50 -10.14 -10.51
N ILE A 8 12.32 -10.19 -9.19
CA ILE A 8 11.69 -9.12 -8.40
C ILE A 8 12.71 -8.17 -7.74
N ARG A 9 14.00 -8.55 -7.71
CA ARG A 9 15.05 -7.85 -6.96
C ARG A 9 15.09 -6.35 -7.25
N ASN A 10 15.12 -5.98 -8.53
CA ASN A 10 15.24 -4.58 -8.94
C ASN A 10 14.05 -3.74 -8.47
N ALA A 11 12.83 -4.25 -8.61
CA ALA A 11 11.63 -3.53 -8.19
C ALA A 11 11.57 -3.41 -6.66
N VAL A 12 11.95 -4.45 -5.91
CA VAL A 12 12.03 -4.39 -4.45
C VAL A 12 13.07 -3.36 -3.98
N VAL A 13 14.28 -3.38 -4.56
CA VAL A 13 15.33 -2.40 -4.22
C VAL A 13 14.91 -0.99 -4.58
N SER A 14 14.27 -0.81 -5.75
CA SER A 14 13.72 0.48 -6.17
C SER A 14 12.65 0.97 -5.21
N MET A 15 11.71 0.12 -4.78
CA MET A 15 10.67 0.46 -3.80
C MET A 15 11.29 1.03 -2.51
N PHE A 16 12.29 0.36 -1.94
CA PHE A 16 12.94 0.87 -0.73
C PHE A 16 13.65 2.22 -0.95
N LYS A 17 14.34 2.40 -2.08
CA LYS A 17 15.11 3.63 -2.35
C LYS A 17 14.24 4.81 -2.79
N VAL A 18 13.34 4.59 -3.74
CA VAL A 18 12.56 5.62 -4.42
C VAL A 18 11.29 5.91 -3.64
N ASN A 19 10.48 4.88 -3.38
CA ASN A 19 9.18 5.08 -2.73
C ASN A 19 9.33 5.36 -1.24
N LEU A 20 10.23 4.65 -0.54
CA LEU A 20 10.35 4.76 0.92
C LEU A 20 11.51 5.65 1.39
N GLY A 21 12.35 6.13 0.45
CA GLY A 21 13.48 7.00 0.78
C GLY A 21 14.41 6.41 1.85
N LEU A 22 14.65 5.10 1.79
CA LEU A 22 15.45 4.35 2.76
C LEU A 22 16.87 4.90 2.84
N LYS A 23 17.38 5.05 4.07
CA LYS A 23 18.73 5.52 4.38
C LYS A 23 19.51 4.46 5.15
N ASP A 24 20.84 4.56 5.08
CA ASP A 24 21.74 3.69 5.85
C ASP A 24 21.45 3.80 7.36
N GLY A 25 21.44 2.66 8.06
CA GLY A 25 21.21 2.59 9.50
C GLY A 25 19.74 2.52 9.93
N GLU A 26 18.79 2.70 9.00
CA GLU A 26 17.36 2.64 9.32
C GLU A 26 16.90 1.21 9.60
N ARG A 27 15.86 1.08 10.44
CA ARG A 27 15.22 -0.18 10.80
C ARG A 27 14.10 -0.47 9.82
N ILE A 28 14.20 -1.59 9.11
CA ILE A 28 13.20 -2.07 8.17
C ILE A 28 12.38 -3.17 8.84
N LEU A 29 11.06 -3.07 8.71
CA LEU A 29 10.14 -4.15 9.04
C LEU A 29 9.36 -4.57 7.80
N VAL A 30 9.50 -5.83 7.40
CA VAL A 30 8.59 -6.46 6.44
C VAL A 30 7.56 -7.27 7.22
N ALA A 31 6.32 -6.82 7.18
CA ALA A 31 5.19 -7.43 7.88
C ALA A 31 4.26 -8.15 6.90
N THR A 32 3.73 -9.29 7.33
CA THR A 32 2.71 -10.07 6.60
C THR A 32 1.74 -10.71 7.56
N ASP A 33 0.58 -11.11 7.06
CA ASP A 33 -0.34 -11.98 7.78
C ASP A 33 -0.32 -13.42 7.25
N VAL A 34 -0.76 -14.36 8.10
CA VAL A 34 -0.86 -15.79 7.81
C VAL A 34 -2.17 -16.38 8.36
N PRO A 35 -2.68 -17.48 7.78
CA PRO A 35 -3.91 -18.11 8.27
C PRO A 35 -3.72 -18.64 9.69
N ASN A 36 -4.64 -18.31 10.59
CA ASN A 36 -4.75 -18.96 11.89
C ASN A 36 -5.59 -20.25 11.78
N ARG A 37 -5.63 -21.04 12.85
CA ARG A 37 -6.32 -22.34 12.88
C ARG A 37 -7.73 -22.31 12.27
N ARG A 38 -8.53 -21.29 12.58
CA ARG A 38 -9.92 -21.18 12.10
C ARG A 38 -9.99 -21.07 10.57
N TRP A 39 -9.03 -20.38 9.96
CA TRP A 39 -9.08 -20.12 8.51
C TRP A 39 -8.82 -21.37 7.67
N TRP A 40 -8.10 -22.36 8.21
CA TRP A 40 -7.90 -23.64 7.54
C TRP A 40 -9.20 -24.44 7.36
N ASP A 41 -10.19 -24.23 8.22
CA ASP A 41 -11.48 -24.93 8.16
C ASP A 41 -12.53 -24.18 7.32
N VAL A 42 -12.30 -22.89 7.03
CA VAL A 42 -13.31 -21.98 6.44
C VAL A 42 -12.96 -21.56 5.02
N TRP A 43 -11.69 -21.29 4.75
CA TRP A 43 -11.27 -20.78 3.44
C TRP A 43 -11.12 -21.88 2.41
N SER A 44 -11.38 -21.52 1.15
CA SER A 44 -11.09 -22.42 0.03
C SER A 44 -9.58 -22.65 -0.09
N MET A 45 -9.20 -23.76 -0.71
CA MET A 45 -7.79 -24.06 -1.01
C MET A 45 -7.15 -22.93 -1.84
N GLU A 46 -7.88 -22.35 -2.79
CA GLU A 46 -7.42 -21.23 -3.60
C GLU A 46 -7.06 -20.01 -2.75
N HIS A 47 -7.95 -19.63 -1.83
CA HIS A 47 -7.70 -18.50 -0.94
C HIS A 47 -6.53 -18.78 0.01
N LEU A 48 -6.43 -19.99 0.58
CA LEU A 48 -5.29 -20.39 1.41
C LEU A 48 -3.96 -20.30 0.63
N LEU A 49 -3.94 -20.78 -0.62
CA LEU A 49 -2.76 -20.71 -1.48
C LEU A 49 -2.36 -19.26 -1.77
N ASP A 50 -3.32 -18.37 -2.02
CA ASP A 50 -3.07 -16.94 -2.22
C ASP A 50 -2.41 -16.29 -0.99
N VAL A 51 -3.00 -16.48 0.20
CA VAL A 51 -2.45 -15.93 1.46
C VAL A 51 -1.04 -16.47 1.74
N LEU A 52 -0.82 -17.77 1.55
CA LEU A 52 0.50 -18.38 1.78
C LEU A 52 1.55 -17.90 0.75
N ARG A 53 1.16 -17.74 -0.52
CA ARG A 53 2.05 -17.16 -1.56
C ARG A 53 2.45 -15.74 -1.20
N ARG A 54 1.50 -14.94 -0.69
CA ARG A 54 1.75 -13.57 -0.23
C ARG A 54 2.72 -13.53 0.96
N ALA A 55 2.55 -14.41 1.94
CA ALA A 55 3.47 -14.50 3.07
C ALA A 55 4.89 -14.91 2.64
N LEU A 56 5.01 -15.82 1.67
CA LEU A 56 6.30 -16.19 1.07
C LEU A 56 6.91 -15.03 0.29
N LEU A 57 6.11 -14.25 -0.44
CA LEU A 57 6.57 -13.04 -1.11
C LEU A 57 7.10 -12.00 -0.12
N ALA A 58 6.39 -11.75 0.99
CA ALA A 58 6.87 -10.84 2.03
C ALA A 58 8.21 -11.32 2.61
N ARG A 59 8.38 -12.64 2.79
CA ARG A 59 9.65 -13.20 3.22
C ARG A 59 10.76 -12.96 2.19
N ALA A 60 10.49 -13.17 0.92
CA ALA A 60 11.41 -12.87 -0.18
C ALA A 60 11.82 -11.39 -0.22
N VAL A 61 10.87 -10.47 -0.06
CA VAL A 61 11.13 -9.02 0.02
C VAL A 61 12.08 -8.69 1.18
N ARG A 62 11.89 -9.32 2.35
CA ARG A 62 12.80 -9.18 3.49
C ARG A 62 14.21 -9.65 3.14
N ASP A 63 14.35 -10.80 2.51
CA ASP A 63 15.64 -11.40 2.18
C ASP A 63 16.40 -10.50 1.19
N ILE A 64 15.72 -10.00 0.16
CA ILE A 64 16.29 -9.03 -0.80
C ILE A 64 16.72 -7.75 -0.08
N ALA A 65 15.89 -7.21 0.83
CA ALA A 65 16.23 -6.01 1.58
C ALA A 65 17.48 -6.21 2.47
N ALA A 66 17.58 -7.34 3.17
CA ALA A 66 18.73 -7.66 4.02
C ALA A 66 20.04 -7.77 3.22
N GLU A 67 19.98 -8.36 2.01
CA GLU A 67 21.15 -8.44 1.13
C GLU A 67 21.51 -7.09 0.49
N ALA A 68 20.52 -6.32 0.04
CA ALA A 68 20.74 -5.07 -0.69
C ALA A 68 21.13 -3.90 0.23
N PHE A 69 20.73 -3.95 1.51
CA PHE A 69 20.93 -2.89 2.49
C PHE A 69 21.60 -3.41 3.77
N PRO A 70 22.87 -3.87 3.70
CA PRO A 70 23.55 -4.54 4.82
C PRO A 70 23.82 -3.63 6.03
N LYS A 71 23.62 -2.31 5.89
CA LYS A 71 23.73 -1.33 6.98
C LYS A 71 22.40 -1.08 7.71
N CYS A 72 21.31 -1.69 7.27
CA CYS A 72 19.99 -1.56 7.88
C CYS A 72 19.68 -2.76 8.78
N ASP A 73 18.93 -2.55 9.86
CA ASP A 73 18.38 -3.65 10.67
C ASP A 73 17.08 -4.14 10.02
N VAL A 74 17.11 -5.31 9.37
CA VAL A 74 15.99 -5.83 8.58
C VAL A 74 15.28 -6.97 9.30
N LYS A 75 14.03 -6.73 9.73
CA LYS A 75 13.18 -7.68 10.44
C LYS A 75 12.01 -8.18 9.61
N PHE A 76 11.59 -9.40 9.92
CA PHE A 76 10.39 -10.03 9.38
C PHE A 76 9.37 -10.24 10.51
N TYR A 77 8.09 -9.97 10.27
CA TYR A 77 7.05 -10.23 11.26
C TYR A 77 5.78 -10.77 10.59
N ALA A 78 5.49 -12.05 10.85
CA ALA A 78 4.25 -12.68 10.42
C ALA A 78 3.26 -12.75 11.59
N TYR A 79 2.00 -12.40 11.35
CA TYR A 79 0.94 -12.42 12.37
C TYR A 79 -0.37 -13.04 11.86
N PRO A 80 -1.28 -13.49 12.73
CA PRO A 80 -2.58 -14.00 12.31
C PRO A 80 -3.39 -12.98 11.50
N CYS A 81 -3.99 -13.39 10.37
CA CYS A 81 -4.92 -12.56 9.60
C CYS A 81 -6.01 -11.94 10.49
N THR A 82 -6.28 -10.64 10.29
CA THR A 82 -7.25 -9.86 11.07
C THR A 82 -8.70 -10.18 10.70
N GLY A 83 -8.94 -10.65 9.48
CA GLY A 83 -10.25 -11.10 9.00
C GLY A 83 -11.04 -10.05 8.20
N SER A 84 -10.65 -8.78 8.25
CA SER A 84 -11.22 -7.71 7.39
C SER A 84 -10.24 -6.55 7.24
N HIS A 85 -10.38 -5.77 6.16
CA HIS A 85 -9.64 -4.53 5.98
C HIS A 85 -9.95 -3.54 7.11
N GLY A 86 -8.94 -2.86 7.65
CA GLY A 86 -9.09 -1.91 8.75
C GLY A 86 -9.34 -2.53 10.13
N ALA A 87 -9.38 -3.86 10.26
CA ALA A 87 -9.43 -4.50 11.58
C ALA A 87 -8.07 -4.37 12.29
N GLU A 88 -8.11 -4.00 13.57
CA GLU A 88 -6.89 -3.83 14.37
C GLU A 88 -6.12 -5.15 14.49
N PRO A 89 -4.79 -5.13 14.28
CA PRO A 89 -3.96 -6.26 14.61
C PRO A 89 -3.75 -6.32 16.13
N LYS A 90 -3.17 -7.42 16.62
CA LYS A 90 -2.86 -7.56 18.05
C LYS A 90 -1.83 -6.51 18.50
N PRO A 91 -1.80 -6.13 19.79
CA PRO A 91 -0.89 -5.09 20.31
C PRO A 91 0.59 -5.33 20.00
N GLU A 92 1.02 -6.60 19.89
CA GLU A 92 2.40 -6.95 19.58
C GLU A 92 2.78 -6.55 18.15
N VAL A 93 1.83 -6.62 17.21
CA VAL A 93 1.99 -6.16 15.83
C VAL A 93 2.12 -4.65 15.82
N ALA A 94 1.23 -3.93 16.50
CA ALA A 94 1.29 -2.47 16.60
C ALA A 94 2.65 -1.98 17.17
N LYS A 95 3.15 -2.66 18.21
CA LYS A 95 4.48 -2.40 18.78
C LYS A 95 5.61 -2.66 17.77
N ALA A 96 5.52 -3.72 16.98
CA ALA A 96 6.48 -4.01 15.93
C ALA A 96 6.50 -2.91 14.86
N LEU A 97 5.33 -2.51 14.35
CA LEU A 97 5.20 -1.44 13.35
C LEU A 97 5.83 -0.13 13.84
N ARG A 98 5.52 0.27 15.08
CA ARG A 98 6.06 1.50 15.70
C ARG A 98 7.57 1.48 15.93
N SER A 99 8.18 0.29 15.99
CA SER A 99 9.62 0.14 16.26
C SER A 99 10.52 0.29 15.03
N ALA A 100 9.95 0.45 13.84
CA ALA A 100 10.66 0.55 12.58
C ALA A 100 10.64 1.98 12.02
N ASP A 101 11.63 2.31 11.20
CA ASP A 101 11.70 3.58 10.48
C ASP A 101 11.03 3.45 9.09
N VAL A 102 11.06 2.25 8.53
CA VAL A 102 10.43 1.88 7.26
C VAL A 102 9.67 0.56 7.42
N VAL A 103 8.40 0.55 7.03
CA VAL A 103 7.51 -0.61 7.08
C VAL A 103 6.96 -0.93 5.70
N VAL A 104 7.08 -2.20 5.31
CA VAL A 104 6.42 -2.78 4.14
C VAL A 104 5.44 -3.83 4.62
N ALA A 105 4.14 -3.55 4.52
CA ALA A 105 3.08 -4.44 4.98
C ALA A 105 2.39 -5.15 3.79
N ILE A 106 2.97 -6.28 3.38
CA ILE A 106 2.41 -7.14 2.32
C ILE A 106 1.44 -8.11 3.00
N THR A 107 0.14 -7.82 2.88
CA THR A 107 -0.89 -8.41 3.75
C THR A 107 -2.11 -8.85 2.95
N THR A 108 -2.92 -9.74 3.52
CA THR A 108 -4.21 -10.12 2.95
C THR A 108 -5.24 -9.04 3.26
N TYR A 109 -5.25 -8.56 4.50
CA TYR A 109 -6.13 -7.49 4.95
C TYR A 109 -5.35 -6.20 5.22
N SER A 110 -5.88 -5.09 4.72
CA SER A 110 -5.25 -3.77 4.80
C SER A 110 -5.14 -3.28 6.24
N LEU A 111 -3.97 -2.72 6.57
CA LEU A 111 -3.71 -1.98 7.81
C LEU A 111 -3.89 -0.46 7.65
N SER A 112 -4.23 0.03 6.45
CA SER A 112 -4.27 1.47 6.13
C SER A 112 -5.15 2.27 7.08
N HIS A 113 -6.31 1.74 7.47
CA HIS A 113 -7.24 2.42 8.39
C HIS A 113 -7.27 1.76 9.77
N THR A 114 -6.08 1.62 10.39
CA THR A 114 -5.93 1.11 11.76
C THR A 114 -5.19 2.12 12.65
N LYS A 115 -5.48 2.09 13.95
CA LYS A 115 -4.72 2.79 14.99
C LYS A 115 -3.29 2.31 15.03
N ALA A 116 -3.06 1.00 14.85
CA ALA A 116 -1.71 0.45 14.81
C ALA A 116 -0.82 1.12 13.72
N ARG A 117 -1.36 1.33 12.52
CA ARG A 117 -0.69 2.05 11.44
C ARG A 117 -0.52 3.52 11.79
N GLU A 118 -1.59 4.19 12.20
CA GLU A 118 -1.60 5.61 12.55
C GLU A 118 -0.55 5.94 13.62
N GLU A 119 -0.50 5.13 14.68
CA GLU A 119 0.47 5.24 15.77
C GLU A 119 1.92 5.06 15.32
N ALA A 120 2.18 4.14 14.38
CA ALA A 120 3.51 3.94 13.82
C ALA A 120 3.93 5.15 12.97
N THR A 121 3.03 5.65 12.12
CA THR A 121 3.31 6.82 11.28
C THR A 121 3.45 8.10 12.10
N ASN A 122 2.66 8.27 13.16
CA ASN A 122 2.79 9.39 14.09
C ASN A 122 4.12 9.35 14.87
N ALA A 123 4.71 8.15 15.05
CA ALA A 123 6.05 7.98 15.61
C ALA A 123 7.17 8.20 14.58
N GLY A 124 6.84 8.52 13.32
CA GLY A 124 7.78 8.83 12.25
C GLY A 124 8.04 7.71 11.25
N ALA A 125 7.45 6.52 11.43
CA ALA A 125 7.63 5.41 10.50
C ALA A 125 7.04 5.75 9.12
N ARG A 126 7.75 5.39 8.06
CA ARG A 126 7.22 5.39 6.70
C ARG A 126 6.61 4.05 6.37
N LEU A 127 5.36 4.01 5.90
CA LEU A 127 4.63 2.75 5.78
C LEU A 127 3.93 2.58 4.43
N ALA A 128 4.35 1.55 3.69
CA ALA A 128 3.64 1.07 2.52
C ALA A 128 2.66 -0.04 2.92
N SER A 129 1.35 0.19 2.74
CA SER A 129 0.33 -0.84 2.87
C SER A 129 0.11 -1.50 1.51
N MET A 130 0.26 -2.82 1.43
CA MET A 130 0.22 -3.56 0.18
C MET A 130 -0.75 -4.74 0.31
N PRO A 131 -2.06 -4.48 0.58
CA PRO A 131 -3.05 -5.52 0.70
C PRO A 131 -3.28 -6.21 -0.65
N GLY A 132 -3.42 -7.54 -0.65
CA GLY A 132 -3.69 -8.28 -1.88
C GLY A 132 -2.50 -8.36 -2.84
N PHE A 133 -1.35 -7.78 -2.49
CA PHE A 133 -0.20 -7.65 -3.39
C PHE A 133 0.31 -9.01 -3.85
N THR A 134 0.56 -9.13 -5.15
CA THR A 134 1.03 -10.35 -5.82
C THR A 134 2.43 -10.16 -6.38
N GLU A 135 3.15 -11.26 -6.59
CA GLU A 135 4.54 -11.20 -7.02
C GLU A 135 4.74 -10.56 -8.39
N ASP A 136 3.78 -10.74 -9.30
CA ASP A 136 3.81 -10.18 -10.64
C ASP A 136 3.81 -8.65 -10.65
N MET A 137 3.31 -8.02 -9.58
CA MET A 137 3.40 -6.57 -9.43
C MET A 137 4.86 -6.06 -9.31
N PHE A 138 5.80 -6.92 -8.91
CA PHE A 138 7.24 -6.64 -8.90
C PHE A 138 7.98 -7.09 -10.18
N TYR A 139 7.32 -7.77 -11.12
CA TYR A 139 8.01 -8.19 -12.35
C TYR A 139 8.44 -6.99 -13.20
N PRO A 140 9.46 -7.16 -14.07
CA PRO A 140 9.80 -6.14 -15.06
C PRO A 140 8.58 -5.76 -15.90
N GLY A 141 8.29 -4.46 -16.00
CA GLY A 141 7.09 -3.94 -16.66
C GLY A 141 5.83 -3.94 -15.77
N GLY A 142 5.90 -4.51 -14.57
CA GLY A 142 4.84 -4.43 -13.55
C GLY A 142 4.78 -3.05 -12.88
N PRO A 143 3.71 -2.77 -12.13
CA PRO A 143 3.45 -1.46 -11.53
C PRO A 143 4.55 -0.95 -10.59
N MET A 144 5.28 -1.84 -9.90
CA MET A 144 6.41 -1.40 -9.05
C MET A 144 7.68 -1.04 -9.84
N SER A 145 7.69 -1.26 -11.16
CA SER A 145 8.77 -0.84 -12.05
C SER A 145 8.52 0.51 -12.73
N ALA A 146 7.38 1.15 -12.47
CA ALA A 146 7.03 2.44 -13.04
C ALA A 146 7.90 3.60 -12.51
N ASP A 147 7.98 4.70 -13.27
CA ASP A 147 8.63 5.94 -12.82
C ASP A 147 7.71 6.68 -11.83
N TYR A 148 7.92 6.43 -10.54
CA TYR A 148 7.15 7.07 -9.48
C TYR A 148 7.34 8.59 -9.39
N TYR A 149 8.43 9.15 -9.92
CA TYR A 149 8.55 10.61 -10.02
C TYR A 149 7.68 11.16 -11.15
N ALA A 150 7.56 10.45 -12.27
CA ALA A 150 6.61 10.81 -13.32
C ALA A 150 5.16 10.68 -12.85
N ILE A 151 4.83 9.58 -12.16
CA ILE A 151 3.52 9.38 -11.52
C ILE A 151 3.22 10.55 -10.58
N SER A 152 4.14 10.87 -9.66
CA SER A 152 3.97 12.00 -8.73
C SER A 152 3.72 13.33 -9.42
N ARG A 153 4.43 13.63 -10.51
CA ARG A 153 4.18 14.87 -11.29
C ARG A 153 2.77 14.88 -11.88
N GLU A 154 2.32 13.78 -12.47
CA GLU A 154 1.01 13.72 -13.11
C GLU A 154 -0.13 13.69 -12.08
N SER A 155 -0.02 12.90 -11.01
CA SER A 155 -1.00 12.87 -9.93
C SER A 155 -1.16 14.24 -9.27
N LYS A 156 -0.08 14.99 -9.06
CA LYS A 156 -0.16 16.38 -8.55
C LYS A 156 -0.90 17.31 -9.51
N ARG A 157 -0.59 17.23 -10.80
CA ARG A 157 -1.30 18.00 -11.82
C ARG A 157 -2.81 17.69 -11.82
N LEU A 158 -3.19 16.42 -11.72
CA LEU A 158 -4.59 16.01 -11.65
C LEU A 158 -5.26 16.48 -10.35
N ALA A 159 -4.57 16.41 -9.21
CA ALA A 159 -5.08 16.92 -7.94
C ALA A 159 -5.29 18.44 -7.96
N ASP A 160 -4.41 19.19 -8.64
CA ASP A 160 -4.58 20.63 -8.85
C ASP A 160 -5.80 20.92 -9.74
N LEU A 161 -6.04 20.12 -10.78
CA LEU A 161 -7.27 20.24 -11.59
C LEU A 161 -8.52 19.98 -10.75
N LEU A 162 -8.51 18.94 -9.92
CA LEU A 162 -9.61 18.63 -8.99
C LEU A 162 -9.85 19.76 -7.99
N THR A 163 -8.78 20.34 -7.43
CA THR A 163 -8.85 21.45 -6.47
C THR A 163 -9.48 22.70 -7.06
N ASN A 164 -9.19 22.98 -8.34
CA ASN A 164 -9.71 24.16 -9.02
C ASN A 164 -11.12 23.96 -9.61
N ALA A 165 -11.62 22.72 -9.62
CA ALA A 165 -12.96 22.41 -10.12
C ALA A 165 -14.04 22.73 -9.08
N LYS A 166 -15.22 23.16 -9.56
CA LYS A 166 -16.41 23.38 -8.72
C LYS A 166 -17.40 22.23 -8.77
N ASP A 167 -17.43 21.53 -9.89
CA ASP A 167 -18.34 20.44 -10.18
C ASP A 167 -17.56 19.29 -10.82
N ALA A 168 -17.93 18.05 -10.51
CA ALA A 168 -17.50 16.86 -11.22
C ALA A 168 -18.71 16.21 -11.90
N TYR A 169 -18.53 15.80 -13.14
CA TYR A 169 -19.52 15.03 -13.90
C TYR A 169 -18.90 13.71 -14.36
N VAL A 170 -19.51 12.60 -13.96
CA VAL A 170 -19.02 11.24 -14.23
C VAL A 170 -20.03 10.49 -15.07
N THR A 171 -19.61 10.02 -16.25
CA THR A 171 -20.45 9.24 -17.16
C THR A 171 -19.79 7.94 -17.58
N SER A 172 -20.56 6.87 -17.77
CA SER A 172 -20.07 5.62 -18.38
C SER A 172 -21.05 5.07 -19.44
N PRO A 173 -20.56 4.28 -20.42
CA PRO A 173 -21.44 3.62 -21.41
C PRO A 173 -22.49 2.69 -20.78
N ALA A 174 -22.22 2.15 -19.59
CA ALA A 174 -23.16 1.32 -18.83
C ALA A 174 -24.32 2.12 -18.22
N GLY A 175 -24.28 3.46 -18.32
CA GLY A 175 -25.33 4.35 -17.86
C GLY A 175 -25.08 4.97 -16.48
N THR A 176 -23.83 5.02 -16.02
CA THR A 176 -23.46 5.96 -14.96
C THR A 176 -23.60 7.38 -15.50
N GLU A 177 -24.24 8.24 -14.72
CA GLU A 177 -24.41 9.67 -14.97
C GLU A 177 -24.59 10.34 -13.61
N MET A 178 -23.51 10.88 -13.06
CA MET A 178 -23.46 11.45 -11.71
C MET A 178 -22.86 12.85 -11.74
N ARG A 179 -23.41 13.76 -10.94
CA ARG A 179 -22.85 15.09 -10.67
C ARG A 179 -22.53 15.24 -9.18
N PHE A 180 -21.44 15.94 -8.88
CA PHE A 180 -21.01 16.28 -7.53
C PHE A 180 -20.53 17.73 -7.47
N SER A 181 -20.72 18.41 -6.34
CA SER A 181 -19.98 19.65 -6.06
C SER A 181 -18.62 19.33 -5.42
N LEU A 182 -17.58 20.01 -5.92
CA LEU A 182 -16.22 19.99 -5.39
C LEU A 182 -15.84 21.31 -4.71
N GLU A 183 -16.76 22.29 -4.65
CA GLU A 183 -16.47 23.62 -4.15
C GLU A 183 -16.00 23.59 -2.68
N GLY A 184 -14.87 24.25 -2.41
CA GLY A 184 -14.26 24.30 -1.08
C GLY A 184 -13.50 23.04 -0.66
N ARG A 185 -13.29 22.08 -1.58
CA ARG A 185 -12.50 20.87 -1.34
C ARG A 185 -11.11 20.99 -1.96
N SER A 186 -10.17 20.22 -1.44
CA SER A 186 -8.81 20.13 -1.97
C SER A 186 -8.56 18.74 -2.52
N GLY A 187 -8.02 18.67 -3.73
CA GLY A 187 -7.49 17.44 -4.30
C GLY A 187 -6.34 16.90 -3.45
N MET A 188 -6.24 15.58 -3.42
CA MET A 188 -5.25 14.81 -2.70
C MET A 188 -4.53 13.89 -3.68
N VAL A 189 -3.33 13.46 -3.27
CA VAL A 189 -2.43 12.65 -4.09
C VAL A 189 -2.06 11.39 -3.32
N ASP A 190 -2.22 10.24 -3.96
CA ASP A 190 -1.58 8.97 -3.58
C ASP A 190 -0.58 8.60 -4.70
N ASP A 191 0.62 9.20 -4.64
CA ASP A 191 1.64 9.04 -5.67
C ASP A 191 2.70 7.99 -5.34
N GLY A 192 2.60 7.33 -4.18
CA GLY A 192 3.53 6.31 -3.74
C GLY A 192 4.92 6.81 -3.35
N LEU A 193 5.17 8.12 -3.25
CA LEU A 193 6.41 8.68 -2.68
C LEU A 193 6.23 8.91 -1.17
N LEU A 194 6.51 7.86 -0.41
CA LEU A 194 6.39 7.76 1.04
C LEU A 194 7.73 8.06 1.74
N ASP A 195 8.46 9.08 1.27
CA ASP A 195 9.87 9.32 1.64
C ASP A 195 10.07 10.23 2.86
N LYS A 196 8.99 10.85 3.37
CA LYS A 196 9.01 11.75 4.53
C LYS A 196 8.64 11.03 5.83
N PRO A 197 9.20 11.42 6.99
CA PRO A 197 8.80 10.84 8.28
C PRO A 197 7.28 10.88 8.47
N GLY A 198 6.70 9.74 8.83
CA GLY A 198 5.25 9.57 9.00
C GLY A 198 4.43 9.47 7.70
N ALA A 199 5.07 9.52 6.52
CA ALA A 199 4.37 9.29 5.26
C ALA A 199 3.89 7.85 5.16
N TRP A 200 2.69 7.66 4.62
CA TRP A 200 2.11 6.35 4.39
C TRP A 200 1.15 6.41 3.21
N GLY A 201 0.93 5.24 2.61
CA GLY A 201 0.04 5.10 1.46
C GLY A 201 0.04 3.66 0.97
N ASN A 202 -0.61 3.42 -0.15
CA ASN A 202 -0.59 2.10 -0.77
C ASN A 202 0.58 2.00 -1.74
N LEU A 203 1.08 0.78 -1.97
CA LEU A 203 1.92 0.49 -3.12
C LEU A 203 1.40 -0.78 -3.83
N PRO A 204 1.28 -0.77 -5.18
CA PRO A 204 1.55 0.36 -6.06
C PRO A 204 0.53 1.50 -5.88
N ALA A 205 0.90 2.70 -6.33
CA ALA A 205 0.09 3.92 -6.23
C ALA A 205 -0.04 4.61 -7.59
N GLY A 206 -0.63 5.81 -7.62
CA GLY A 206 -0.72 6.66 -8.81
C GLY A 206 -2.06 7.34 -8.99
N GLU A 207 -2.70 7.74 -7.90
CA GLU A 207 -4.04 8.31 -7.91
C GLU A 207 -4.02 9.78 -7.50
N ALA A 208 -4.96 10.53 -8.07
CA ALA A 208 -5.36 11.85 -7.60
C ALA A 208 -6.85 11.78 -7.31
N PHE A 209 -7.25 12.22 -6.12
CA PHE A 209 -8.63 12.06 -5.67
C PHE A 209 -9.10 13.29 -4.89
N ILE A 210 -10.41 13.44 -4.77
CA ILE A 210 -11.03 14.51 -4.00
C ILE A 210 -12.32 13.97 -3.41
N ALA A 211 -12.61 14.32 -2.15
CA ALA A 211 -13.89 14.00 -1.56
C ALA A 211 -14.93 15.02 -2.05
N PRO A 212 -16.05 14.59 -2.66
CA PRO A 212 -17.12 15.52 -3.04
C PRO A 212 -17.80 16.10 -1.80
N ARG A 213 -18.51 17.22 -1.97
CA ARG A 213 -19.32 17.80 -0.90
C ARG A 213 -20.53 16.90 -0.61
N GLU A 214 -20.71 16.57 0.66
CA GLU A 214 -21.79 15.71 1.13
C GLU A 214 -23.15 16.34 0.80
N GLY A 215 -24.11 15.50 0.39
CA GLY A 215 -25.46 15.94 0.02
C GLY A 215 -25.59 16.63 -1.34
N THR A 216 -24.51 16.70 -2.14
CA THR A 216 -24.54 17.33 -3.49
C THR A 216 -24.53 16.31 -4.64
N ALA A 217 -24.48 15.03 -4.32
CA ALA A 217 -24.47 13.97 -5.32
C ALA A 217 -25.87 13.80 -5.93
N GLU A 218 -25.95 13.91 -7.26
CA GLU A 218 -27.19 13.73 -8.02
C GLU A 218 -26.94 12.82 -9.22
N GLY A 219 -27.87 11.90 -9.49
CA GLY A 219 -27.85 11.04 -10.68
C GLY A 219 -27.89 9.55 -10.38
N LYS A 220 -27.33 8.75 -11.30
CA LYS A 220 -27.32 7.29 -11.27
C LYS A 220 -25.90 6.77 -11.39
N ILE A 221 -25.53 5.84 -10.51
CA ILE A 221 -24.31 5.06 -10.63
C ILE A 221 -24.64 3.62 -11.03
N VAL A 222 -23.88 3.06 -11.95
CA VAL A 222 -23.89 1.64 -12.30
C VAL A 222 -22.60 1.02 -11.79
N VAL A 223 -22.72 -0.02 -10.97
CA VAL A 223 -21.58 -0.76 -10.41
C VAL A 223 -21.28 -1.93 -11.34
N GLU A 224 -20.04 -2.00 -11.81
CA GLU A 224 -19.50 -3.01 -12.72
C GLU A 224 -18.44 -3.88 -12.04
#